data_AF-R4M3Y6-F1
#
_entry.id   AF-R4M3Y6-F1
#
_cell.length_a   1.000
_cell.length_b   1.000
_cell.length_c   1.000
_cell.angle_alpha   90.00
_cell.angle_beta   90.00
_cell.angle_gamma   90.00
#
_symmetry.space_group_name_H-M   'P 1'
#
loop_
_entity.id
_entity.type
_entity.pdbx_description
1 polymer ?
#
loop_
_entity_poly.entity_id
_entity_poly.type
_entity_poly.pdbx_seq_one_letter_code
_entity_poly.pdbx_strand_id
1 'polypeptide(L)' 'MTGYVDTDGDGRWDVRLTDTDGDGTADGASSL' A
#
# COMPACT_ATOMS: atom_id res chain seq x y z
N MET A 1 -0.02 6.10 -8.43
CA MET A 1 -1.00 6.05 -7.32
C MET A 1 -0.33 5.48 -6.07
N THR A 2 -0.82 5.80 -4.86
CA THR A 2 -0.32 5.19 -3.61
C THR A 2 -1.50 4.75 -2.75
N GLY A 3 -1.44 3.52 -2.26
CA GLY A 3 -2.43 2.93 -1.35
C GLY A 3 -1.82 2.58 0.00
N TYR A 4 -2.67 2.43 1.02
CA TYR A 4 -2.27 2.04 2.36
C TYR A 4 -3.16 0.92 2.87
N VAL A 5 -2.58 -0.03 3.61
CA VAL A 5 -3.28 -1.18 4.18
C VAL A 5 -2.91 -1.29 5.66
N ASP A 6 -3.94 -1.42 6.48
CA ASP A 6 -3.88 -1.81 7.89
C ASP A 6 -4.14 -3.32 7.93
N THR A 7 -3.12 -4.08 8.33
CA THR A 7 -3.12 -5.55 8.28
C THR A 7 -3.47 -6.17 9.62
N ASP A 8 -3.29 -5.44 10.72
CA ASP A 8 -3.53 -5.92 12.08
C ASP A 8 -4.76 -5.29 12.75
N GLY A 9 -5.33 -4.25 12.16
CA GLY A 9 -6.53 -3.57 12.60
C GLY A 9 -6.31 -2.62 13.77
N ASP A 10 -5.08 -2.16 14.01
CA ASP A 10 -4.75 -1.23 15.10
C ASP A 10 -5.11 0.23 14.79
N GLY A 11 -5.52 0.53 13.55
CA GLY A 11 -5.86 1.85 13.08
C GLY A 11 -4.66 2.65 12.54
N ARG A 12 -3.50 2.02 12.36
CA ARG A 12 -2.33 2.55 11.67
C ARG A 12 -2.10 1.79 10.37
N TRP A 13 -1.34 2.42 9.49
CA TRP A 13 -0.98 1.80 8.24
C TRP A 13 0.28 0.96 8.44
N ASP A 14 0.23 -0.30 8.02
CA ASP A 14 1.37 -1.23 8.09
C ASP A 14 2.11 -1.29 6.76
N VAL A 15 1.38 -1.14 5.66
CA VAL A 15 1.90 -1.35 4.31
C VAL A 15 1.56 -0.17 3.43
N ARG A 16 2.56 0.28 2.68
CA ARG A 16 2.43 1.25 1.59
C ARG A 16 2.54 0.53 0.25
N LEU A 17 1.52 0.71 -0.58
CA LEU A 17 1.47 0.23 -1.96
C LEU A 17 1.77 1.37 -2.92
N THR A 18 2.58 1.11 -3.94
CA THR A 18 2.87 2.07 -5.02
C THR A 18 2.50 1.44 -6.35
N ASP A 19 1.74 2.18 -7.13
CA ASP A 19 1.38 1.90 -8.52
C ASP A 19 1.99 3.03 -9.36
N THR A 20 2.96 2.70 -10.19
CA THR A 20 3.78 3.65 -10.94
C THR A 20 3.30 3.82 -12.38
N ASP A 21 2.66 2.82 -12.96
CA ASP A 21 2.19 2.84 -14.34
C ASP A 21 0.69 3.14 -14.48
N GLY A 22 -0.06 3.10 -13.38
CA GLY A 22 -1.47 3.47 -13.30
C GLY A 22 -2.42 2.41 -13.83
N ASP A 23 -2.00 1.14 -13.87
CA ASP A 23 -2.82 0.04 -14.37
C ASP A 23 -3.88 -0.47 -13.35
N GLY A 24 -3.79 0.01 -12.10
CA GLY A 24 -4.67 -0.39 -10.99
C GLY A 24 -4.14 -1.55 -10.14
N THR A 25 -2.96 -2.08 -10.48
CA THR A 25 -2.19 -3.07 -9.73
C THR A 25 -1.06 -2.37 -8.97
N ALA A 26 -0.64 -2.92 -7.84
CA ALA A 26 0.54 -2.40 -7.14
C ALA A 26 1.82 -2.98 -7.74
N ASP A 27 2.73 -2.10 -8.15
CA ASP A 27 4.10 -2.44 -8.59
C ASP A 27 5.03 -2.73 -7.42
N GLY A 28 4.72 -2.16 -6.25
CA GLY A 28 5.56 -2.29 -5.07
C GLY A 28 4.79 -2.20 -3.77
N ALA A 29 5.25 -2.96 -2.78
CA ALA A 29 4.77 -2.94 -1.41
C ALA A 29 5.95 -2.82 -0.45
N SER A 30 5.85 -1.92 0.52
CA SER A 30 6.84 -1.74 1.60
C SER A 30 6.14 -1.64 2.94
N SER A 31 6.71 -2.26 3.96
CA SER A 31 6.30 -2.03 5.36
C SER A 31 6.63 -0.60 5.79
N LEU A 32 5.80 -0.04 6.65
CA LEU A 32 5.95 1.28 7.25
C LEU A 32 6.73 1.26 8.56
#